data_AF-A0A1X4HS72-F1
#
_entry.id   AF-A0A1X4HS72-F1
#
_cell.length_a   1.000
_cell.length_b   1.000
_cell.length_c   1.000
_cell.angle_alpha   90.00
_cell.angle_beta   90.00
_cell.angle_gamma   90.00
#
_symmetry.space_group_name_H-M   'P 1'
#
loop_
_entity.id
_entity.type
_entity.pdbx_description
1 polymer ?
#
loop_
_entity_poly.entity_id
_entity_poly.type
_entity_poly.pdbx_seq_one_letter_code
_entity_poly.pdbx_strand_id
1 'polypeptide(L)' 'DPADCVVIGDIGADVEAAHRAGAHALLVPPPQTRPEEISAAPHVAPDLPTAVHVLLTGPPWDRPDAGTRGTGRPLQGRPV' A
#
# COMPACT_ATOMS: atom_id res chain seq x y z
N ASP A 1 6.70 0.85 8.47
CA ASP A 1 5.71 -0.21 8.74
C ASP A 1 5.31 -0.82 7.40
N PRO A 2 4.99 -2.13 7.24
CA PRO A 2 4.33 -2.61 6.01
C PRO A 2 3.15 -1.74 5.55
N ALA A 3 2.42 -1.12 6.48
CA ALA A 3 1.36 -0.15 6.18
C ALA A 3 1.85 1.13 5.47
N ASP A 4 3.14 1.45 5.50
CA ASP A 4 3.74 2.54 4.73
C ASP A 4 4.15 2.10 3.30
N CYS A 5 4.01 0.81 2.98
CA CYS A 5 4.44 0.22 1.72
C CYS A 5 3.27 -0.09 0.80
N VAL A 6 3.57 -0.08 -0.50
CA VAL A 6 2.67 -0.50 -1.57
C VAL A 6 3.33 -1.60 -2.37
N VAL A 7 2.59 -2.68 -2.61
CA VAL A 7 2.96 -3.71 -3.56
C VAL A 7 2.20 -3.45 -4.86
N ILE A 8 2.96 -3.25 -5.93
CA ILE A 8 2.42 -3.21 -7.30
C ILE A 8 2.69 -4.59 -7.90
N GLY A 9 1.62 -5.30 -8.26
CA GLY A 9 1.69 -6.64 -8.80
C GLY A 9 0.80 -6.81 -10.02
N ASP A 10 0.95 -7.93 -10.72
CA ASP A 10 0.27 -8.20 -11.99
C ASP A 10 -0.81 -9.29 -11.88
N ILE A 11 -0.81 -10.04 -10.77
CA ILE A 11 -1.76 -11.11 -10.47
C ILE A 11 -2.39 -10.96 -9.08
N GLY A 12 -3.49 -11.68 -8.86
CA GLY A 12 -4.19 -11.67 -7.58
C GLY A 12 -3.33 -12.17 -6.40
N ALA A 13 -2.31 -12.99 -6.67
CA ALA A 13 -1.41 -13.49 -5.63
C ALA A 13 -0.59 -12.37 -4.98
N ASP A 14 -0.17 -11.35 -5.73
CA ASP A 14 0.57 -10.21 -5.19
C ASP A 14 -0.32 -9.35 -4.28
N VAL A 15 -1.58 -9.17 -4.68
CA VAL A 15 -2.59 -8.46 -3.89
C VAL A 15 -2.83 -9.17 -2.56
N GLU A 16 -3.02 -10.49 -2.59
CA GLU A 16 -3.17 -11.30 -1.37
C GLU A 16 -1.91 -11.25 -0.50
N ALA A 17 -0.73 -11.33 -1.10
CA ALA A 17 0.53 -11.24 -0.37
C ALA A 17 0.68 -9.88 0.34
N ALA A 18 0.33 -8.78 -0.34
CA ALA A 18 0.36 -7.45 0.23
C ALA A 18 -0.58 -7.32 1.43
N HIS A 19 -1.82 -7.79 1.30
CA HIS A 19 -2.79 -7.77 2.40
C HIS A 19 -2.33 -8.60 3.60
N ARG A 20 -1.77 -9.80 3.36
CA ARG A 20 -1.20 -10.64 4.42
C ARG A 20 -0.02 -10.00 5.13
N ALA A 21 0.76 -9.20 4.40
CA ALA A 21 1.87 -8.44 4.96
C ALA A 21 1.41 -7.18 5.73
N GLY A 22 0.14 -6.79 5.61
CA GLY A 22 -0.36 -5.52 6.14
C GLY A 22 0.05 -4.30 5.28
N ALA A 23 0.41 -4.54 4.01
CA ALA A 23 0.73 -3.51 3.04
C ALA A 23 -0.47 -3.20 2.13
N HIS A 24 -0.38 -2.07 1.44
CA HIS A 24 -1.35 -1.70 0.41
C HIS A 24 -1.05 -2.42 -0.91
N ALA A 25 -2.10 -2.66 -1.71
CA ALA A 25 -2.00 -3.35 -2.99
C ALA A 25 -2.53 -2.49 -4.13
N LEU A 26 -1.86 -2.54 -5.28
CA LEU A 26 -2.34 -1.96 -6.53
C LEU A 26 -2.03 -2.92 -7.68
N LEU A 27 -3.08 -3.41 -8.36
CA LEU A 27 -2.96 -4.36 -9.46
C LEU A 27 -2.73 -3.64 -10.79
N VAL A 28 -1.75 -4.09 -11.56
CA VAL A 28 -1.50 -3.68 -12.95
C VAL A 28 -1.63 -4.93 -13.84
N PRO A 29 -2.84 -5.25 -14.33
CA PRO A 29 -3.10 -6.52 -14.98
C PRO A 29 -2.55 -6.55 -16.42
N PRO A 30 -1.66 -7.49 -16.77
CA PRO A 30 -1.43 -7.86 -18.16
C PRO A 30 -2.68 -8.48 -18.80
N PRO A 31 -2.73 -8.63 -20.14
CA PRO A 31 -3.89 -9.16 -20.85
C PRO A 31 -4.36 -10.56 -20.39
N GLN A 32 -3.47 -11.33 -19.74
CA GLN A 32 -3.73 -12.69 -19.27
C GLN A 32 -4.31 -12.75 -17.85
N THR A 33 -4.30 -11.64 -17.10
CA THR A 33 -4.88 -11.60 -15.76
C THR A 33 -6.39 -11.83 -15.84
N ARG A 34 -6.91 -12.70 -14.98
CA ARG A 34 -8.31 -13.10 -15.08
C ARG A 34 -9.25 -11.96 -14.65
N PRO A 35 -10.42 -11.80 -15.27
CA PRO A 35 -11.39 -10.78 -14.88
C PRO A 35 -11.77 -10.86 -13.39
N GLU A 36 -11.81 -12.05 -12.83
CA GLU A 36 -12.11 -12.27 -11.41
C GLU A 36 -11.03 -11.67 -10.51
N GLU A 37 -9.75 -11.81 -10.88
CA GLU A 37 -8.62 -11.21 -10.15
C GLU A 37 -8.69 -9.68 -10.19
N ILE A 38 -9.03 -9.13 -11.36
CA ILE A 38 -9.21 -7.68 -11.54
C ILE A 38 -10.38 -7.17 -10.68
N SER A 39 -11.50 -7.89 -10.67
CA SER A 39 -12.69 -7.51 -9.89
C SER A 39 -12.50 -7.61 -8.38
N ALA A 40 -11.61 -8.50 -7.93
CA ALA A 40 -11.29 -8.69 -6.51
C ALA A 40 -10.23 -7.69 -6.00
N ALA A 41 -9.47 -7.07 -6.89
CA ALA A 41 -8.43 -6.11 -6.51
C ALA A 41 -9.05 -4.80 -5.99
N PRO A 42 -8.63 -4.29 -4.82
CA PRO A 42 -9.15 -3.03 -4.28
C PRO A 42 -8.84 -1.82 -5.17
N HIS A 43 -7.67 -1.86 -5.81
CA HIS A 43 -7.18 -0.81 -6.69
C HIS A 43 -6.52 -1.42 -7.92
N VAL A 44 -6.83 -0.86 -9.09
CA VAL A 44 -6.33 -1.29 -10.38
C VAL A 44 -5.84 -0.08 -11.15
N ALA A 45 -4.68 -0.21 -11.80
CA ALA A 45 -4.21 0.76 -12.79
C ALA A 45 -3.97 0.05 -14.14
N PRO A 46 -4.17 0.74 -15.28
CA PRO A 46 -4.03 0.15 -16.60
C PRO A 46 -2.56 -0.15 -16.98
N ASP A 47 -1.61 0.55 -16.38
CA ASP A 47 -0.18 0.38 -16.62
C ASP A 47 0.64 0.91 -15.43
N LEU A 48 1.93 0.54 -15.39
CA LEU A 48 2.83 0.91 -14.31
C LEU A 48 3.06 2.43 -14.19
N PRO A 49 3.24 3.21 -15.28
CA PRO A 49 3.32 4.67 -15.18
C PRO A 49 2.09 5.29 -14.52
N THR A 50 0.89 4.84 -14.87
CA THR A 50 -0.36 5.30 -14.25
C THR A 50 -0.42 4.91 -12.77
N ALA A 51 0.00 3.70 -12.42
CA ALA A 51 0.11 3.26 -11.03
C ALA A 51 1.01 4.20 -10.22
N VAL A 52 2.21 4.49 -10.70
CA VAL A 52 3.16 5.40 -10.03
C VAL A 52 2.59 6.81 -9.92
N HIS A 53 1.92 7.30 -10.97
CA HIS A 53 1.30 8.63 -10.94
C HIS A 53 0.24 8.74 -9.85
N VAL A 54 -0.62 7.72 -9.69
CA VAL A 54 -1.62 7.66 -8.61
C VAL A 54 -0.95 7.69 -7.24
N LEU A 55 0.12 6.91 -7.03
CA LEU A 55 0.82 6.88 -5.74
C LEU A 55 1.49 8.21 -5.37
N LEU A 56 2.01 8.93 -6.36
CA LEU A 56 2.70 10.22 -6.13
C LEU A 56 1.73 11.40 -5.97
N THR A 57 0.55 11.33 -6.57
CA THR A 57 -0.48 12.39 -6.46
C THR A 57 -1.35 12.25 -5.21
N GLY A 58 -1.47 11.03 -4.70
CA GLY A 58 -2.25 10.72 -3.51
C GLY A 58 -2.87 9.35 -3.66
N PRO A 59 -2.44 8.34 -2.88
CA PRO A 59 -3.02 7.02 -3.01
C PRO A 59 -4.51 7.03 -2.64
N PRO A 60 -5.33 6.18 -3.29
CA PRO A 60 -6.79 6.18 -3.15
C PRO A 60 -7.30 5.55 -1.84
N TRP A 61 -6.41 4.99 -1.02
CA TRP A 61 -6.76 4.43 0.29
C TRP A 61 -6.54 5.47 1.39
N ASP A 62 -7.37 5.39 2.44
CA ASP A 62 -7.16 6.16 3.65
C ASP A 62 -5.80 5.81 4.22
N ARG A 63 -4.91 6.81 4.30
CA ARG A 63 -3.71 6.67 5.11
C ARG A 63 -4.19 6.61 6.55
N PRO A 64 -3.91 5.55 7.33
CA PRO A 64 -4.01 5.70 8.78
C PRO A 64 -3.17 6.92 9.12
N ASP A 65 -3.78 7.88 9.81
CA ASP A 65 -3.18 9.19 10.08
C ASP A 65 -1.69 9.02 10.35
N ALA A 66 -0.83 9.61 9.51
CA ALA A 66 0.61 9.70 9.78
C ALA A 66 0.91 10.58 11.02
N GLY A 67 -0.09 10.78 11.90
CA GLY A 67 -0.03 11.35 13.22
C GLY A 67 0.44 10.33 14.26
N THR A 68 1.63 9.75 14.07
CA THR A 68 2.58 9.47 15.16
C THR A 68 3.98 9.27 14.53
N ARG A 69 4.50 10.28 13.81
CA ARG A 69 5.95 10.45 13.83
C ARG A 69 6.30 10.76 15.27
N GLY A 70 6.83 9.78 15.99
CA GLY A 70 7.12 9.84 17.42
C GLY A 70 7.76 11.17 17.80
N THR A 71 6.98 12.04 18.43
CA THR A 71 7.53 13.07 19.30
C THR A 71 8.35 12.34 20.34
N GLY A 72 9.64 12.66 20.39
CA GLY A 72 10.64 11.92 21.14
C GLY A 72 10.19 11.55 22.54
N ARG A 73 10.57 10.35 22.97
CA ARG A 73 10.50 9.94 24.37
C ARG A 73 11.20 11.03 25.20
N PRO A 74 10.53 11.79 26.08
CA PRO A 74 11.25 12.63 27.01
C PRO A 74 12.09 11.68 27.87
N LEU A 75 13.39 11.96 27.96
CA LEU A 75 14.28 11.31 28.91
C LEU A 75 13.69 11.59 30.29
N GLN A 76 12.96 10.61 30.86
CA GLN A 76 12.49 10.70 32.22
C GLN A 76 13.74 10.76 33.10
N GLY A 77 14.04 11.97 33.60
CA GLY A 77 15.11 12.19 34.55
C GLY A 77 14.89 11.29 35.75
N ARG A 78 15.88 10.46 36.06
CA ARG A 78 16.01 9.84 37.38
C ARG A 78 16.32 10.98 38.37
N PRO A 79 15.53 11.18 39.44
CA PRO A 79 16.01 11.96 40.56
C PRO A 79 17.09 11.16 41.30
N VAL A 80 17.95 11.95 41.95
CA VAL A 80 19.22 11.65 42.64
C VAL A 80 19.26 10.40 43.51
#